data_AF-A0A973RZT7-F1
#
_entry.id   AF-A0A973RZT7-F1
#
_cell.length_a   1.000
_cell.length_b   1.000
_cell.length_c   1.000
_cell.angle_alpha   90.00
_cell.angle_beta   90.00
_cell.angle_gamma   90.00
#
_symmetry.space_group_name_H-M   'P 1'
#
loop_
_entity.id
_entity.type
_entity.pdbx_description
1 polymer ?
#
loop_
_entity_poly.entity_id
_entity_poly.type
_entity_poly.pdbx_seq_one_letter_code
_entity_poly.pdbx_strand_id
1 'polypeptide(L)'
;LKSGDAGIFGRLEEELETLHDAGIDYEIIPGVTSACVAAAQAGIPLTRRHTSRRVQFVTGADVTGELPPNLNWAALADPEATTVVYMGRRTFPALAAKLIAHGLAADTPALFAESLGRPDERLVRTTIAELAEQLARGGAASTAAVILFGALAGDYPS
;
A
#
# COMPACT_ATOMS: atom_id res chain seq x y z
N LEU A 1 -5.89 -19.85 -7.71
CA LEU A 1 -5.96 -18.52 -8.36
C LEU A 1 -5.75 -17.46 -7.28
N LYS A 2 -4.83 -16.51 -7.47
CA LYS A 2 -4.52 -15.44 -6.49
C LYS A 2 -4.84 -14.07 -7.09
N SER A 3 -5.25 -13.12 -6.25
CA SER A 3 -5.51 -11.74 -6.66
C SER A 3 -4.21 -10.93 -6.74
N GLY A 4 -4.11 -10.04 -7.72
CA GLY A 4 -2.92 -9.20 -7.89
C GLY A 4 -1.73 -10.03 -8.36
N ASP A 5 -0.56 -9.79 -7.76
CA ASP A 5 0.64 -10.60 -7.99
C ASP A 5 0.91 -11.50 -6.78
N ALA A 6 1.23 -12.77 -7.03
CA ALA A 6 1.45 -13.76 -5.97
C ALA A 6 2.66 -13.42 -5.08
N GLY A 7 3.69 -12.77 -5.65
CA GLY A 7 4.92 -12.40 -4.96
C GLY A 7 4.79 -11.20 -4.02
N ILE A 8 3.71 -10.41 -4.11
CA ILE A 8 3.52 -9.21 -3.28
C ILE A 8 2.50 -9.49 -2.18
N PHE A 9 2.99 -9.81 -0.99
CA PHE A 9 2.18 -10.13 0.20
C PHE A 9 1.14 -11.23 0.00
N GLY A 10 1.34 -12.09 -1.01
CA GLY A 10 0.42 -13.17 -1.37
C GLY A 10 0.71 -14.51 -0.70
N ARG A 11 1.74 -14.61 0.16
CA ARG A 11 2.17 -15.88 0.78
C ARG A 11 2.54 -16.95 -0.25
N LEU A 12 3.17 -16.55 -1.36
CA LEU A 12 3.57 -17.47 -2.43
C LEU A 12 4.54 -18.55 -1.91
N GLU A 13 5.52 -18.18 -1.08
CA GLU A 13 6.53 -19.10 -0.53
C GLU A 13 5.91 -20.33 0.15
N GLU A 14 4.93 -20.14 1.03
CA GLU A 14 4.26 -21.25 1.74
C GLU A 14 3.58 -22.25 0.79
N GLU A 15 3.01 -21.76 -0.31
CA GLU A 15 2.41 -22.63 -1.35
C GLU A 15 3.49 -23.38 -2.13
N LEU A 16 4.62 -22.71 -2.44
CA LEU A 16 5.72 -23.34 -3.16
C LEU A 16 6.39 -24.44 -2.33
N GLU A 17 6.63 -24.19 -1.04
CA GLU A 17 7.18 -25.21 -0.11
C GLU A 17 6.28 -26.44 -0.07
N THR A 18 4.96 -26.25 0.05
CA THR A 18 3.99 -27.34 0.08
C THR A 18 4.00 -28.16 -1.21
N LEU A 19 4.06 -27.49 -2.37
CA LEU A 19 4.09 -28.17 -3.68
C LEU A 19 5.41 -28.90 -3.90
N HIS A 20 6.53 -28.30 -3.48
CA HIS A 20 7.85 -28.90 -3.53
C HIS A 20 7.91 -30.19 -2.70
N ASP A 21 7.45 -30.15 -1.45
CA ASP A 21 7.42 -31.31 -0.55
C ASP A 21 6.52 -32.44 -1.09
N ALA A 22 5.47 -32.08 -1.83
CA ALA A 22 4.57 -33.03 -2.48
C ALA A 22 5.08 -33.56 -3.84
N GLY A 23 6.19 -33.03 -4.37
CA GLY A 23 6.70 -33.37 -5.70
C GLY A 23 5.74 -32.99 -6.83
N ILE A 24 4.98 -31.91 -6.66
CA ILE A 24 4.00 -31.42 -7.64
C ILE A 24 4.63 -30.29 -8.46
N ASP A 25 4.68 -30.47 -9.77
CA ASP A 25 5.14 -29.42 -10.70
C ASP A 25 4.20 -28.21 -10.69
N TYR A 26 4.77 -27.02 -10.84
CA TYR A 26 4.03 -25.77 -10.86
C TYR A 26 4.67 -24.74 -11.78
N GLU A 27 3.86 -23.74 -12.15
CA GLU A 27 4.29 -22.53 -12.85
C GLU A 27 3.75 -21.31 -12.10
N ILE A 28 4.58 -20.27 -11.96
CA ILE A 28 4.16 -18.99 -11.40
C ILE A 28 3.80 -18.08 -12.58
N ILE A 29 2.53 -17.70 -12.67
CA ILE A 29 2.05 -16.71 -13.64
C ILE A 29 2.07 -15.32 -12.97
N PRO A 30 2.93 -14.38 -13.41
CA PRO A 30 2.98 -13.05 -12.82
C PRO A 30 1.65 -12.30 -12.99
N GLY A 31 1.32 -11.48 -11.99
CA GLY A 31 0.11 -10.67 -11.99
C GLY A 31 0.40 -9.17 -11.94
N VAL A 32 -0.65 -8.37 -12.12
CA VAL A 32 -0.57 -6.91 -11.92
C VAL A 32 -0.97 -6.60 -10.48
N THR A 33 -0.01 -6.15 -9.67
CA THR A 33 -0.27 -5.82 -8.27
C THR A 33 -1.16 -4.59 -8.10
N SER A 34 -1.95 -4.54 -7.01
CA SER A 34 -2.91 -3.45 -6.75
C SER A 34 -2.27 -2.05 -6.71
N ALA A 35 -0.99 -1.93 -6.36
CA ALA A 35 -0.27 -0.67 -6.44
C ALA A 35 -0.23 -0.09 -7.86
N CYS A 36 0.10 -0.93 -8.85
CA CYS A 36 0.17 -0.52 -10.24
C CYS A 36 -1.22 -0.17 -10.78
N VAL A 37 -2.24 -0.95 -10.38
CA VAL A 37 -3.64 -0.65 -10.73
C VAL A 37 -4.07 0.69 -10.14
N ALA A 38 -3.82 0.92 -8.85
CA ALA A 38 -4.16 2.18 -8.17
C ALA A 38 -3.48 3.38 -8.83
N ALA A 39 -2.18 3.27 -9.11
CA ALA A 39 -1.42 4.33 -9.76
C ALA A 39 -1.95 4.62 -11.19
N ALA A 40 -2.23 3.57 -11.97
CA ALA A 40 -2.78 3.71 -13.32
C ALA A 40 -4.18 4.35 -13.32
N GLN A 41 -5.09 3.89 -12.45
CA GLN A 41 -6.44 4.46 -12.35
C GLN A 41 -6.43 5.90 -11.83
N ALA A 42 -5.49 6.23 -10.96
CA ALA A 42 -5.25 7.60 -10.52
C ALA A 42 -4.43 8.42 -11.54
N GLY A 43 -3.98 7.86 -12.66
CA GLY A 43 -3.16 8.61 -13.62
C GLY A 43 -1.86 9.17 -13.05
N ILE A 44 -1.28 8.52 -12.04
CA ILE A 44 -0.01 8.91 -11.42
C ILE A 44 1.08 7.86 -11.68
N PRO A 45 2.35 8.26 -11.87
CA PRO A 45 3.44 7.31 -11.86
C PRO A 45 3.79 6.92 -10.41
N LEU A 46 4.35 5.72 -10.21
CA LEU A 46 4.95 5.35 -8.92
C LEU A 46 6.36 5.92 -8.73
N THR A 47 7.00 6.39 -9.82
CA THR A 47 8.34 6.98 -9.79
C THR A 47 8.42 8.22 -10.67
N ARG A 48 9.21 9.21 -10.27
CA ARG A 48 9.51 10.39 -11.08
C ARG A 48 10.96 10.78 -10.88
N ARG A 49 11.67 10.97 -11.99
CA ARG A 49 13.08 11.41 -11.95
C ARG A 49 13.17 12.68 -11.09
N HIS A 50 14.14 12.69 -10.17
CA HIS A 50 14.46 13.82 -9.28
C HIS A 50 13.48 14.10 -8.13
N THR A 51 12.27 13.52 -8.10
CA THR A 51 11.31 13.77 -6.99
C THR A 51 10.82 12.51 -6.28
N SER A 52 10.80 11.35 -6.96
CA SER A 52 10.56 10.05 -6.31
C SER A 52 11.32 8.95 -7.05
N ARG A 53 12.48 8.58 -6.50
CA ARG A 53 13.40 7.59 -7.11
C ARG A 53 13.29 6.20 -6.47
N ARG A 54 12.44 6.05 -5.44
CA ARG A 54 12.25 4.81 -4.72
C ARG A 54 10.77 4.52 -4.57
N VAL A 55 10.39 3.28 -4.88
CA VAL A 55 9.09 2.71 -4.50
C VAL A 55 9.34 1.69 -3.42
N GLN A 56 8.54 1.73 -2.36
CA GLN A 56 8.60 0.73 -1.30
C GLN A 56 7.21 0.15 -1.03
N PHE A 57 7.15 -1.17 -0.99
CA PHE A 57 5.94 -1.92 -0.67
C PHE A 57 6.05 -2.39 0.77
N VAL A 58 5.05 -2.06 1.59
CA VAL A 58 4.97 -2.54 2.98
C VAL A 58 3.58 -3.11 3.28
N THR A 59 3.53 -4.02 4.24
CA THR A 59 2.26 -4.36 4.88
C THR A 59 2.05 -3.45 6.09
N GLY A 60 0.83 -2.92 6.23
CA GLY A 60 0.39 -2.19 7.41
C GLY A 60 -0.19 -3.10 8.49
N ALA A 61 -0.32 -4.41 8.24
CA ALA A 61 -0.84 -5.38 9.20
C ALA A 61 0.04 -6.63 9.23
N ASP A 62 0.35 -7.12 10.42
CA ASP A 62 0.98 -8.42 10.63
C ASP A 62 -0.06 -9.55 10.68
N VAL A 63 0.36 -10.76 11.04
CA VAL A 63 -0.50 -11.95 11.14
C VAL A 63 -1.59 -11.84 12.22
N THR A 64 -1.40 -10.96 13.22
CA THR A 64 -2.41 -10.64 14.24
C THR A 64 -3.34 -9.50 13.79
N GLY A 65 -3.02 -8.90 12.65
CA GLY A 65 -3.68 -7.75 12.08
C GLY A 65 -3.22 -6.42 12.68
N GLU A 66 -2.26 -6.44 13.61
CA GLU A 66 -1.70 -5.26 14.25
C GLU A 66 -0.65 -4.60 13.35
N LEU A 67 -0.31 -3.34 13.64
CA LEU A 67 0.75 -2.66 12.91
C LEU A 67 2.06 -3.40 13.15
N PRO A 68 2.79 -3.85 12.10
CA PRO A 68 4.01 -4.61 12.30
C PRO A 68 5.01 -3.90 13.22
N PRO A 69 5.60 -4.62 14.18
CA PRO A 69 6.64 -4.06 15.02
C PRO A 69 7.90 -3.76 14.19
N ASN A 70 8.74 -2.85 14.68
CA ASN A 70 10.09 -2.60 14.14
C ASN A 70 10.15 -2.21 12.65
N LEU A 71 9.13 -1.53 12.12
CA LEU A 71 9.22 -0.89 10.81
C LEU A 71 10.39 0.10 10.77
N ASN A 72 11.08 0.19 9.62
CA ASN A 72 12.13 1.17 9.42
C ASN A 72 11.52 2.56 9.17
N TRP A 73 11.25 3.28 10.27
CA TRP A 73 10.57 4.58 10.22
C TRP A 73 11.32 5.63 9.40
N ALA A 74 12.66 5.63 9.47
CA ALA A 74 13.48 6.56 8.70
C ALA A 74 13.29 6.34 7.17
N ALA A 75 13.21 5.10 6.72
CA ALA A 75 12.95 4.80 5.32
C ALA A 75 11.51 5.11 4.89
N LEU A 76 10.54 4.90 5.78
CA LEU A 76 9.12 5.16 5.51
C LEU A 76 8.74 6.64 5.55
N ALA A 77 9.46 7.44 6.35
CA ALA A 77 9.25 8.88 6.44
C ALA A 77 10.04 9.68 5.38
N ASP A 78 10.74 9.01 4.47
CA ASP A 78 11.49 9.66 3.39
C ASP A 78 10.53 10.33 2.37
N PRO A 79 10.56 11.67 2.22
CA PRO A 79 9.67 12.38 1.30
C PRO A 79 9.97 12.11 -0.18
N GLU A 80 11.15 11.58 -0.50
CA GLU A 80 11.56 11.21 -1.87
C GLU A 80 11.17 9.77 -2.25
N ALA A 81 10.41 9.08 -1.40
CA ALA A 81 9.88 7.76 -1.68
C ALA A 81 8.37 7.79 -1.96
N THR A 82 7.93 6.94 -2.88
CA THR A 82 6.52 6.55 -2.96
C THR A 82 6.33 5.27 -2.16
N THR A 83 5.58 5.36 -1.08
CA THR A 83 5.28 4.22 -0.20
C THR A 83 3.91 3.67 -0.52
N VAL A 84 3.84 2.35 -0.68
CA VAL A 84 2.60 1.63 -0.88
C VAL A 84 2.34 0.72 0.32
N VAL A 85 1.22 0.92 0.99
CA VAL A 85 0.79 0.17 2.17
C VAL A 85 -0.35 -0.77 1.79
N TYR A 86 -0.07 -2.07 1.88
CA TYR A 86 -1.05 -3.14 1.75
C TYR A 86 -1.63 -3.47 3.13
N MET A 87 -2.89 -3.90 3.18
CA MET A 87 -3.54 -4.37 4.42
C MET A 87 -3.51 -3.36 5.58
N GLY A 88 -3.24 -2.07 5.29
CA GLY A 88 -2.99 -1.07 6.31
C GLY A 88 -4.22 -0.30 6.77
N ARG A 89 -5.41 -0.54 6.22
CA ARG A 89 -6.57 0.34 6.45
C ARG A 89 -6.89 0.57 7.93
N ARG A 90 -6.98 -0.51 8.71
CA ARG A 90 -7.32 -0.44 10.14
C ARG A 90 -6.18 0.18 10.97
N THR A 91 -4.95 -0.12 10.61
CA THR A 91 -3.74 0.30 11.34
C THR A 91 -3.21 1.65 10.87
N PHE A 92 -3.77 2.21 9.79
CA PHE A 92 -3.30 3.43 9.17
C PHE A 92 -3.25 4.63 10.13
N PRO A 93 -4.23 4.85 11.03
CA PRO A 93 -4.13 5.94 12.00
C PRO A 93 -2.87 5.85 12.88
N ALA A 94 -2.53 4.64 13.35
CA ALA A 94 -1.32 4.41 14.14
C ALA A 94 -0.04 4.52 13.31
N LEU A 95 -0.08 4.04 12.05
CA LEU A 95 1.03 4.17 11.10
C LEU A 95 1.32 5.66 10.82
N ALA A 96 0.29 6.44 10.47
CA ALA A 96 0.40 7.86 10.18
C ALA A 96 0.96 8.66 11.37
N ALA A 97 0.47 8.40 12.58
CA ALA A 97 1.00 9.04 13.79
C ALA A 97 2.50 8.78 13.98
N LYS A 98 2.96 7.54 13.73
CA LYS A 98 4.38 7.20 13.81
C LYS A 98 5.20 7.82 12.69
N LEU A 99 4.69 7.85 11.46
CA LEU A 99 5.37 8.49 10.33
C LEU A 99 5.60 9.99 10.60
N ILE A 100 4.56 10.68 11.08
CA ILE A 100 4.63 12.11 11.43
C ILE A 100 5.63 12.33 12.57
N ALA A 101 5.60 11.49 13.61
CA ALA A 101 6.57 11.57 14.70
C ALA A 101 8.02 11.36 14.24
N HIS A 102 8.25 10.71 13.10
CA HIS A 102 9.57 10.49 12.49
C HIS A 102 9.88 11.49 11.36
N GLY A 103 9.11 12.58 11.24
CA GLY A 103 9.44 13.71 10.36
C GLY A 103 8.74 13.72 9.02
N LEU A 104 7.82 12.78 8.74
CA LEU A 104 6.98 12.89 7.55
C LEU A 104 5.98 14.04 7.73
N ALA A 105 5.88 14.93 6.76
CA ALA A 105 4.97 16.07 6.84
C ALA A 105 3.50 15.59 6.89
N ALA A 106 2.68 16.17 7.76
CA ALA A 106 1.29 15.75 7.95
C ALA A 106 0.42 15.96 6.69
N ASP A 107 0.79 16.95 5.89
CA ASP A 107 0.21 17.29 4.59
C ASP A 107 0.81 16.49 3.41
N THR A 108 1.67 15.50 3.69
CA THR A 108 2.19 14.61 2.65
C THR A 108 1.02 14.00 1.87
N PRO A 109 1.02 14.08 0.52
CA PRO A 109 -0.07 13.55 -0.28
C PRO A 109 -0.26 12.05 -0.06
N ALA A 110 -1.51 11.63 -0.01
CA ALA A 110 -1.94 10.25 0.11
C ALA A 110 -3.08 9.94 -0.86
N LEU A 111 -3.06 8.74 -1.40
CA LEU A 111 -4.11 8.15 -2.24
C LEU A 111 -4.60 6.88 -1.54
N PHE A 112 -5.88 6.85 -1.21
CA PHE A 112 -6.57 5.66 -0.75
C PHE A 112 -7.39 5.09 -1.90
N ALA A 113 -7.06 3.86 -2.31
CA ALA A 113 -7.72 3.17 -3.41
C ALA A 113 -8.42 1.90 -2.89
N GLU A 114 -9.73 1.81 -3.09
CA GLU A 114 -10.60 0.76 -2.57
C GLU A 114 -11.39 0.11 -3.69
N SER A 115 -11.64 -1.20 -3.58
CA SER A 115 -12.45 -1.96 -4.54
C SER A 115 -11.96 -1.84 -6.00
N LEU A 116 -10.64 -1.75 -6.21
CA LEU A 116 -10.03 -1.62 -7.54
C LEU A 116 -10.54 -2.69 -8.53
N GLY A 117 -10.92 -2.26 -9.73
CA GLY A 117 -11.46 -3.11 -10.79
C GLY A 117 -12.91 -3.57 -10.59
N ARG A 118 -13.62 -3.04 -9.57
CA ARG A 118 -15.04 -3.36 -9.31
C ARG A 118 -15.94 -2.15 -9.58
N PRO A 119 -17.26 -2.34 -9.77
CA PRO A 119 -18.19 -1.23 -9.97
C PRO A 119 -18.23 -0.20 -8.84
N ASP A 120 -17.83 -0.60 -7.63
CA ASP A 120 -17.73 0.23 -6.43
C ASP A 120 -16.30 0.78 -6.18
N GLU A 121 -15.44 0.79 -7.20
CA GLU A 121 -14.08 1.36 -7.11
C GLU A 121 -14.13 2.80 -6.60
N ARG A 122 -13.29 3.11 -5.60
CA ARG A 122 -13.16 4.45 -5.04
C ARG A 122 -11.69 4.84 -4.92
N LEU A 123 -11.36 6.00 -5.48
CA LEU A 123 -10.07 6.66 -5.32
C LEU A 123 -10.27 7.96 -4.51
N VAL A 124 -9.59 8.07 -3.37
CA VAL A 124 -9.64 9.25 -2.50
C VAL A 124 -8.25 9.84 -2.41
N ARG A 125 -8.06 11.04 -2.95
CA ARG A 125 -6.84 11.85 -2.78
C ARG A 125 -7.01 12.77 -1.59
N THR A 126 -5.99 12.83 -0.75
CA THR A 126 -6.01 13.57 0.52
C THR A 126 -4.57 13.66 1.03
N THR A 127 -4.40 13.92 2.33
CA THR A 127 -3.10 13.92 3.01
C THR A 127 -3.00 12.75 3.99
N ILE A 128 -1.78 12.46 4.46
CA ILE A 128 -1.55 11.45 5.50
C ILE A 128 -2.44 11.70 6.73
N ALA A 129 -2.47 12.93 7.22
CA ALA A 129 -3.22 13.28 8.44
C ALA A 129 -4.74 13.16 8.23
N GLU A 130 -5.26 13.71 7.14
CA GLU A 130 -6.70 13.63 6.84
C GLU A 130 -7.15 12.19 6.59
N LEU A 131 -6.36 11.38 5.88
CA LEU A 131 -6.67 9.97 5.67
C LEU A 131 -6.69 9.20 7.00
N ALA A 132 -5.75 9.49 7.90
CA ALA A 132 -5.72 8.90 9.24
C ALA A 132 -6.99 9.24 10.02
N GLU A 133 -7.45 10.49 9.98
CA GLU A 133 -8.71 10.88 10.61
C GLU A 133 -9.93 10.19 9.99
N GLN A 134 -10.01 10.14 8.65
CA GLN A 134 -11.11 9.48 7.93
C GLN A 134 -11.19 8.00 8.27
N LEU A 135 -10.04 7.30 8.30
CA LEU A 135 -9.99 5.88 8.62
C LEU A 135 -10.18 5.59 10.12
N ALA A 136 -9.84 6.52 11.01
CA ALA A 136 -10.15 6.41 12.44
C ALA A 136 -11.65 6.57 12.74
N ARG A 137 -12.35 7.41 11.97
CA ARG A 137 -13.81 7.59 12.07
C ARG A 137 -14.61 6.51 11.32
N GLY A 138 -13.96 5.83 10.38
CA GLY A 138 -14.59 4.82 9.53
C GLY A 138 -14.96 3.54 10.29
N GLY A 139 -16.04 2.89 9.85
CA GLY A 139 -16.43 1.57 10.32
C GLY A 139 -15.49 0.45 9.85
N ALA A 140 -15.82 -0.80 10.21
CA ALA A 140 -15.05 -1.97 9.82
C ALA A 140 -14.79 -2.01 8.30
N ALA A 141 -13.58 -2.40 7.91
CA ALA A 141 -13.20 -2.54 6.51
C ALA A 141 -14.05 -3.63 5.84
N SER A 142 -14.86 -3.26 4.85
CA SER A 142 -15.71 -4.21 4.12
C SER A 142 -15.10 -4.66 2.78
N THR A 143 -14.05 -3.97 2.30
CA THR A 143 -13.43 -4.28 1.01
C THR A 143 -11.91 -4.08 1.03
N ALA A 144 -11.24 -4.63 0.03
CA ALA A 144 -9.79 -4.53 -0.14
C ALA A 144 -9.39 -3.10 -0.54
N ALA A 145 -8.33 -2.59 0.08
CA ALA A 145 -7.78 -1.28 -0.20
C ALA A 145 -6.25 -1.28 -0.18
N VAL A 146 -5.66 -0.35 -0.93
CA VAL A 146 -4.24 -0.04 -0.93
C VAL A 146 -4.06 1.46 -0.71
N ILE A 147 -3.03 1.84 0.05
CA ILE A 147 -2.73 3.24 0.35
C ILE A 147 -1.39 3.58 -0.27
N LEU A 148 -1.32 4.66 -1.04
CA LEU A 148 -0.08 5.20 -1.59
C LEU A 148 0.18 6.55 -0.94
N PHE A 149 1.40 6.86 -0.56
CA PHE A 149 1.77 8.19 -0.07
C PHE A 149 3.14 8.64 -0.56
N GLY A 150 3.36 9.95 -0.52
CA GLY A 150 4.57 10.62 -1.00
C GLY A 150 4.26 11.64 -2.09
N ALA A 151 5.29 12.31 -2.61
CA ALA A 151 5.15 13.45 -3.52
C ALA A 151 4.35 13.19 -4.82
N LEU A 152 4.12 11.91 -5.18
CA LEU A 152 3.40 11.51 -6.39
C LEU A 152 1.94 11.11 -6.15
N ALA A 153 1.49 11.00 -4.89
CA ALA A 153 0.11 10.59 -4.58
C ALA A 153 -0.91 11.73 -4.73
N GLY A 154 -0.45 12.98 -4.84
CA GLY A 154 -1.28 14.15 -5.08
C GLY A 154 -1.72 14.27 -6.54
N ASP A 155 -2.45 15.35 -6.84
CA ASP A 155 -2.83 15.69 -8.21
C ASP A 155 -1.59 16.03 -9.06
N TYR A 156 -1.69 15.77 -10.37
CA TYR A 156 -0.75 16.32 -11.31
C TYR A 156 -0.90 17.85 -11.31
N PRO A 157 0.18 18.63 -11.14
CA PRO A 157 0.10 20.06 -11.42
C PRO A 157 -0.33 20.22 -12.88
N SER A 158 -1.45 20.93 -13.08
CA SER A 158 -1.99 21.32 -14.38
C SER A 158 -1.01 22.19 -15.16
#